data_AF-A0A2D6SU86-F1
#
_entry.id   AF-A0A2D6SU86-F1
#
_cell.length_a   1.000
_cell.length_b   1.000
_cell.length_c   1.000
_cell.angle_alpha   90.00
_cell.angle_beta   90.00
_cell.angle_gamma   90.00
#
_symmetry.space_group_name_H-M   'P 1'
#
loop_
_entity.id
_entity.type
_entity.pdbx_description
1 polymer ?
#
loop_
_entity_poly.entity_id
_entity_poly.type
_entity_poly.pdbx_seq_one_letter_code
_entity_poly.pdbx_strand_id
1 'polypeptide(L)'
;MNKLSGLFVCVFLLATAPAFAQEDGTENGAGDSNSGARAAHEAGSYPPLPGATAFSRGNVAPDPDEGGNGGLGFYVSLPRFLIVFGVFLLWTWTAEWVSGDSASLKVRSEFWNTVVFAAGFLGLLLALCMPQFFMGFILLALTYGVPAGLYVNERNAKVPQSSRVLTPDHLKKVAIRNLARVGIRIGSISSHDGSVGPDIVFIGKSETGTGDDGRNRQVENSKGFLAAKELIYDALLRRCTDVHLEPHEDVLNVRMRIDGVMYPIEPF
;
A
#
# COMPACT_ATOMS: atom_id res chain seq x y z
N MET A 1 20.63 3.58 -8.97
CA MET A 1 20.21 2.22 -9.39
C MET A 1 18.72 2.11 -9.17
N ASN A 2 17.97 2.37 -10.23
CA ASN A 2 16.50 2.36 -10.26
C ASN A 2 16.01 1.04 -10.86
N LYS A 3 14.98 0.47 -10.24
CA LYS A 3 13.93 -0.45 -10.76
C LYS A 3 13.70 -1.59 -9.77
N LEU A 4 12.77 -1.39 -8.82
CA LEU A 4 11.92 -2.42 -8.18
C LEU A 4 11.25 -1.80 -6.94
N SER A 5 10.20 -1.00 -7.15
CA SER A 5 9.25 -0.68 -6.08
C SER A 5 7.91 -0.30 -6.69
N GLY A 6 7.42 -1.17 -7.58
CA GLY A 6 6.04 -1.19 -8.00
C GLY A 6 5.40 -2.42 -7.38
N LEU A 7 4.20 -2.24 -6.81
CA LEU A 7 3.32 -3.26 -6.23
C LEU A 7 3.65 -3.66 -4.79
N PHE A 8 2.81 -3.20 -3.85
CA PHE A 8 2.12 -3.98 -2.80
C PHE A 8 1.62 -3.03 -1.70
N VAL A 9 0.54 -2.31 -1.98
CA VAL A 9 -0.32 -1.73 -0.94
C VAL A 9 -1.70 -2.32 -1.17
N CYS A 10 -1.90 -3.54 -0.67
CA CYS A 10 -3.23 -4.14 -0.52
C CYS A 10 -3.65 -3.93 0.93
N VAL A 11 -4.40 -2.86 1.18
CA VAL A 11 -5.19 -2.70 2.40
C VAL A 11 -6.32 -3.73 2.32
N PHE A 12 -6.20 -4.86 3.02
CA PHE A 12 -7.29 -5.80 3.21
C PHE A 12 -8.03 -5.43 4.50
N LEU A 13 -9.11 -4.68 4.34
CA LEU A 13 -10.17 -4.52 5.32
C LEU A 13 -11.22 -5.59 4.99
N LEU A 14 -11.29 -6.66 5.79
CA LEU A 14 -12.47 -7.53 5.79
C LEU A 14 -12.97 -7.71 7.23
N ALA A 15 -14.01 -6.96 7.53
CA ALA A 15 -14.93 -7.24 8.61
C ALA A 15 -15.66 -8.55 8.31
N THR A 16 -15.71 -9.46 9.27
CA THR A 16 -16.69 -10.54 9.29
C THR A 16 -17.42 -10.45 10.62
N ALA A 17 -18.65 -9.96 10.57
CA ALA A 17 -19.64 -10.11 11.62
C ALA A 17 -20.23 -11.53 11.54
N PRO A 18 -20.62 -12.15 12.66
CA PRO A 18 -21.62 -13.21 12.63
C PRO A 18 -22.97 -12.62 13.03
N ALA A 19 -23.93 -12.66 12.11
CA ALA A 19 -25.35 -12.60 12.43
C ALA A 19 -25.98 -13.81 11.76
N PHE A 20 -26.59 -14.70 12.55
CA PHE A 20 -27.99 -15.07 12.44
C PHE A 20 -28.36 -16.07 13.54
N ALA A 21 -29.39 -15.69 14.29
CA ALA A 21 -30.12 -16.51 15.23
C ALA A 21 -31.36 -17.09 14.53
N GLN A 22 -31.63 -18.37 14.83
CA GLN A 22 -32.93 -19.00 15.14
C GLN A 22 -34.16 -18.78 14.23
N GLU A 23 -34.76 -19.87 13.72
CA GLU A 23 -36.07 -20.35 14.18
C GLU A 23 -36.43 -21.76 13.69
N ASP A 24 -37.37 -22.34 14.44
CA ASP A 24 -37.85 -23.72 14.56
C ASP A 24 -38.83 -24.13 13.45
N GLY A 25 -39.06 -25.43 13.27
CA GLY A 25 -40.02 -25.95 12.29
C GLY A 25 -40.00 -27.47 12.12
N THR A 26 -40.73 -28.16 12.99
CA THR A 26 -41.13 -29.58 12.93
C THR A 26 -41.79 -30.01 11.62
N GLU A 27 -41.49 -31.22 11.11
CA GLU A 27 -42.53 -32.23 10.79
C GLU A 27 -41.98 -33.65 10.54
N ASN A 28 -42.81 -34.64 10.89
CA ASN A 28 -42.58 -36.07 10.91
C ASN A 28 -42.57 -36.72 9.52
N GLY A 29 -41.84 -37.85 9.37
CA GLY A 29 -41.99 -38.76 8.24
C GLY A 29 -41.30 -40.10 8.45
N ALA A 30 -42.07 -41.11 8.86
CA ALA A 30 -41.67 -42.51 8.97
C ALA A 30 -41.55 -43.17 7.58
N GLY A 31 -40.64 -44.14 7.42
CA GLY A 31 -40.57 -44.98 6.21
C GLY A 31 -39.33 -45.87 6.10
N ASP A 32 -39.44 -47.08 6.64
CA ASP A 32 -38.98 -48.37 6.12
C ASP A 32 -37.50 -48.65 5.75
N SER A 33 -36.91 -49.50 6.60
CA SER A 33 -36.19 -50.75 6.31
C SER A 33 -35.49 -50.93 4.96
N ASN A 34 -34.16 -51.06 5.01
CA ASN A 34 -33.50 -52.08 4.19
C ASN A 34 -32.31 -52.72 4.91
N SER A 35 -32.49 -54.00 5.22
CA SER A 35 -31.56 -54.92 5.86
C SER A 35 -30.50 -55.39 4.85
N GLY A 36 -29.25 -54.95 5.02
CA GLY A 36 -28.07 -55.52 4.39
C GLY A 36 -27.28 -56.35 5.41
N ALA A 37 -27.23 -57.66 5.21
CA ALA A 37 -26.59 -58.63 6.08
C ALA A 37 -25.11 -58.33 6.35
N ARG A 38 -24.77 -58.08 7.62
CA ARG A 38 -23.42 -58.27 8.17
C ARG A 38 -23.48 -59.43 9.16
N ALA A 39 -22.61 -60.40 8.94
CA ALA A 39 -22.43 -61.56 9.81
C ALA A 39 -22.24 -61.08 11.26
N ALA A 40 -23.18 -61.47 12.11
CA ALA A 40 -23.13 -61.22 13.54
C ALA A 40 -21.99 -62.06 14.13
N HIS A 41 -20.87 -61.41 14.44
CA HIS A 41 -19.94 -61.93 15.43
C HIS A 41 -20.68 -61.92 16.77
N GLU A 42 -20.71 -63.06 17.45
CA GLU A 42 -21.39 -63.30 18.72
C GLU A 42 -20.97 -62.24 19.76
N ALA A 43 -21.85 -61.26 19.99
CA ALA A 43 -21.66 -60.15 20.91
C ALA A 43 -21.85 -60.66 22.34
N GLY A 44 -20.83 -61.30 22.93
CA GLY A 44 -20.94 -61.80 24.30
C GLY A 44 -19.66 -62.24 25.02
N SER A 45 -18.49 -62.28 24.36
CA SER A 45 -17.25 -62.85 24.96
C SER A 45 -16.19 -61.82 25.37
N TYR A 46 -16.55 -60.57 25.65
CA TYR A 46 -15.63 -59.62 26.27
C TYR A 46 -16.24 -58.98 27.52
N PRO A 47 -15.49 -58.90 28.64
CA PRO A 47 -15.95 -58.20 29.83
C PRO A 47 -16.22 -56.72 29.51
N PRO A 48 -17.28 -56.11 30.07
CA PRO A 48 -17.57 -54.70 29.84
C PRO A 48 -16.36 -53.88 30.29
N LEU A 49 -15.79 -53.12 29.36
CA LEU A 49 -14.66 -52.23 29.63
C LEU A 49 -15.05 -51.28 30.77
N PRO A 50 -14.26 -51.19 31.86
CA PRO A 50 -14.55 -50.26 32.95
C PRO A 50 -14.30 -48.83 32.45
N GLY A 51 -15.39 -48.12 32.19
CA GLY A 51 -15.38 -46.76 31.65
C GLY A 51 -15.70 -46.76 30.16
N ALA A 52 -16.90 -46.29 29.82
CA ALA A 52 -17.42 -46.13 28.45
C ALA A 52 -16.71 -45.01 27.66
N THR A 53 -15.39 -44.90 27.81
CA THR A 53 -14.52 -44.10 26.98
C THR A 53 -13.48 -45.06 26.42
N ALA A 54 -13.78 -45.60 25.24
CA ALA A 54 -12.85 -46.40 24.47
C ALA A 54 -11.47 -45.74 24.52
N PHE A 55 -10.45 -46.48 24.99
CA PHE A 55 -9.07 -46.08 24.88
C PHE A 55 -8.76 -45.87 23.40
N SER A 56 -8.93 -44.64 22.94
CA SER A 56 -8.64 -44.28 21.57
C SER A 56 -7.15 -44.02 21.44
N ARG A 57 -6.43 -45.02 20.93
CA ARG A 57 -5.08 -44.85 20.41
C ARG A 57 -5.17 -44.61 18.91
N GLY A 58 -5.03 -43.36 18.50
CA GLY A 58 -4.99 -42.97 17.08
C GLY A 58 -6.13 -42.05 16.68
N ASN A 59 -6.02 -41.51 15.46
CA ASN A 59 -6.97 -40.57 14.89
C ASN A 59 -8.32 -41.28 14.67
N VAL A 60 -9.24 -41.14 15.62
CA VAL A 60 -10.61 -41.67 15.52
C VAL A 60 -11.21 -41.12 14.25
N ALA A 61 -11.55 -42.00 13.31
CA ALA A 61 -12.43 -41.63 12.22
C ALA A 61 -13.73 -41.17 12.88
N PRO A 62 -14.17 -39.93 12.64
CA PRO A 62 -15.41 -39.43 13.22
C PRO A 62 -16.54 -40.36 12.83
N ASP A 63 -17.41 -40.65 13.79
CA ASP A 63 -18.59 -41.47 13.56
C ASP A 63 -19.44 -40.77 12.49
N PRO A 64 -19.73 -41.40 11.33
CA PRO A 64 -20.49 -40.76 10.25
C PRO A 64 -21.91 -40.35 10.65
N ASP A 65 -22.44 -40.89 11.76
CA ASP A 65 -23.79 -40.63 12.26
C ASP A 65 -23.85 -39.47 13.27
N GLU A 66 -22.71 -39.06 13.85
CA GLU A 66 -22.62 -37.80 14.56
C GLU A 66 -22.32 -36.71 13.52
N GLY A 67 -23.35 -35.95 13.10
CA GLY A 67 -23.23 -34.78 12.21
C GLY A 67 -22.29 -33.66 12.69
N GLY A 68 -21.46 -33.93 13.70
CA GLY A 68 -20.28 -33.17 14.03
C GLY A 68 -19.26 -33.36 12.93
N ASN A 69 -19.04 -32.28 12.17
CA ASN A 69 -17.98 -32.08 11.19
C ASN A 69 -16.62 -32.54 11.73
N GLY A 70 -16.35 -33.84 11.67
CA GLY A 70 -15.13 -34.49 12.13
C GLY A 70 -13.98 -34.28 11.15
N GLY A 71 -13.79 -33.01 10.78
CA GLY A 71 -12.78 -32.57 9.84
C GLY A 71 -11.41 -32.74 10.46
N LEU A 72 -10.78 -33.87 10.15
CA LEU A 72 -9.35 -33.95 9.93
C LEU A 72 -8.88 -32.68 9.18
N GLY A 73 -8.19 -31.79 9.91
CA GLY A 73 -7.27 -30.82 9.34
C GLY A 73 -7.81 -29.41 9.09
N PHE A 74 -7.61 -28.51 10.06
CA PHE A 74 -7.10 -27.14 9.85
C PHE A 74 -6.50 -26.63 11.16
N TYR A 75 -5.34 -27.18 11.59
CA TYR A 75 -4.61 -26.70 12.78
C TYR A 75 -4.24 -25.22 12.71
N VAL A 76 -4.11 -24.69 11.48
CA VAL A 76 -3.85 -23.30 11.21
C VAL A 76 -4.98 -22.77 10.33
N SER A 77 -5.66 -21.74 10.79
CA SER A 77 -6.61 -21.04 9.95
C SER A 77 -5.87 -20.28 8.85
N LEU A 78 -5.99 -20.77 7.62
CA LEU A 78 -5.29 -20.24 6.44
C LEU A 78 -5.46 -18.71 6.28
N PRO A 79 -6.65 -18.10 6.49
CA PRO A 79 -6.79 -16.65 6.35
C PRO A 79 -5.94 -15.87 7.37
N ARG A 80 -5.90 -16.32 8.63
CA ARG A 80 -5.11 -15.67 9.69
C ARG A 80 -3.62 -15.81 9.43
N PHE A 81 -3.20 -16.97 8.94
CA PHE A 81 -1.82 -17.21 8.53
C PHE A 81 -1.41 -16.30 7.38
N LEU A 82 -2.23 -16.19 6.33
CA LEU A 82 -1.94 -15.31 5.19
C LEU A 82 -1.81 -13.84 5.60
N ILE A 83 -2.60 -13.37 6.57
CA ILE A 83 -2.48 -12.01 7.11
C ILE A 83 -1.13 -11.82 7.80
N VAL A 84 -0.75 -12.73 8.72
CA VAL A 84 0.54 -12.64 9.44
C VAL A 84 1.71 -12.76 8.48
N PHE A 85 1.61 -13.67 7.50
CA PHE A 85 2.61 -13.85 6.46
C PHE A 85 2.73 -12.60 5.58
N GLY A 86 1.62 -11.95 5.23
CA GLY A 86 1.61 -10.67 4.52
C GLY A 86 2.31 -9.57 5.31
N VAL A 87 2.09 -9.48 6.63
CA VAL A 87 2.80 -8.52 7.50
C VAL A 87 4.28 -8.85 7.60
N PHE A 88 4.66 -10.14 7.67
CA PHE A 88 6.05 -10.57 7.62
C PHE A 88 6.75 -10.09 6.34
N LEU A 89 6.14 -10.32 5.17
CA LEU A 89 6.68 -9.85 3.89
C LEU A 89 6.80 -8.32 3.87
N LEU A 90 5.75 -7.61 4.31
CA LEU A 90 5.75 -6.15 4.41
C LEU A 90 6.89 -5.65 5.31
N TRP A 91 7.10 -6.29 6.46
CA TRP A 91 8.20 -5.94 7.37
C TRP A 91 9.56 -6.15 6.73
N THR A 92 9.81 -7.30 6.09
CA THR A 92 11.10 -7.57 5.43
C THR A 92 11.41 -6.56 4.32
N TRP A 93 10.40 -6.24 3.50
CA TRP A 93 10.50 -5.20 2.48
C TRP A 93 10.76 -3.81 3.09
N THR A 94 10.09 -3.49 4.19
CA THR A 94 10.27 -2.21 4.87
C THR A 94 11.67 -2.12 5.51
N ALA A 95 12.20 -3.20 6.06
CA ALA A 95 13.56 -3.24 6.61
C ALA A 95 14.63 -3.02 5.51
N GLU A 96 14.45 -3.63 4.34
CA GLU A 96 15.31 -3.37 3.18
C GLU A 96 15.23 -1.90 2.74
N TRP A 97 14.02 -1.35 2.64
CA TRP A 97 13.80 0.05 2.30
C TRP A 97 14.45 1.00 3.30
N VAL A 98 14.28 0.78 4.60
CA VAL A 98 14.92 1.58 5.67
C VAL A 98 16.45 1.51 5.55
N SER A 99 17.01 0.35 5.23
CA SER A 99 18.45 0.18 5.06
C SER A 99 19.01 1.01 3.91
N GLY A 100 18.39 0.94 2.73
CA GLY A 100 18.81 1.74 1.58
C GLY A 100 18.56 3.25 1.76
N ASP A 101 17.39 3.61 2.28
CA ASP A 101 16.96 5.00 2.45
C ASP A 101 17.79 5.71 3.53
N SER A 102 18.03 5.08 4.69
CA SER A 102 18.83 5.66 5.77
C SER A 102 20.29 5.86 5.39
N ALA A 103 20.87 4.95 4.60
CA ALA A 103 22.22 5.08 4.06
C ALA A 103 22.31 6.25 3.07
N SER A 104 21.31 6.42 2.20
CA SER A 104 21.29 7.52 1.21
C SER A 104 21.12 8.90 1.86
N LEU A 105 20.33 8.99 2.92
CA LEU A 105 20.03 10.23 3.65
C LEU A 105 21.01 10.50 4.80
N LYS A 106 22.01 9.62 5.01
CA LYS A 106 22.97 9.66 6.12
C LYS A 106 22.29 9.81 7.50
N VAL A 107 21.13 9.17 7.64
CA VAL A 107 20.39 9.07 8.91
C VAL A 107 20.91 7.82 9.61
N ARG A 108 21.35 7.95 10.88
CA ARG A 108 21.90 6.89 11.76
C ARG A 108 21.51 5.45 11.34
N SER A 109 22.20 4.90 10.34
CA SER A 109 21.66 3.77 9.57
C SER A 109 21.69 2.49 10.39
N GLU A 110 22.78 2.29 11.12
CA GLU A 110 22.94 1.17 12.04
C GLU A 110 21.84 1.15 13.11
N PHE A 111 21.50 2.31 13.67
CA PHE A 111 20.46 2.43 14.69
C PHE A 111 19.07 2.09 14.12
N TRP A 112 18.69 2.69 12.99
CA TRP A 112 17.35 2.47 12.43
C TRP A 112 17.19 1.05 11.86
N ASN A 113 18.23 0.49 11.26
CA ASN A 113 18.22 -0.89 10.78
C ASN A 113 18.04 -1.88 11.94
N THR A 114 18.81 -1.73 13.02
CA THR A 114 18.71 -2.62 14.18
C THR A 114 17.36 -2.48 14.87
N VAL A 115 16.85 -1.26 15.06
CA VAL A 115 15.56 -1.01 15.71
C VAL A 115 14.40 -1.58 14.89
N VAL A 116 14.31 -1.29 13.59
CA VAL A 116 13.21 -1.77 12.74
C VAL A 116 13.24 -3.29 12.57
N PHE A 117 14.44 -3.87 12.43
CA PHE A 117 14.60 -5.32 12.37
C PHE A 117 14.21 -5.98 13.70
N ALA A 118 14.81 -5.55 14.81
CA ALA A 118 14.54 -6.14 16.13
C ALA A 118 13.07 -6.00 16.53
N ALA A 119 12.44 -4.87 16.22
CA ALA A 119 11.05 -4.63 16.56
C ALA A 119 10.08 -5.48 15.74
N GLY A 120 10.31 -5.68 14.43
CA GLY A 120 9.47 -6.59 13.66
C GLY A 120 9.66 -8.05 14.06
N PHE A 121 10.91 -8.48 14.33
CA PHE A 121 11.18 -9.81 14.86
C PHE A 121 10.51 -10.05 16.21
N LEU A 122 10.64 -9.10 17.15
CA LEU A 122 9.98 -9.15 18.46
C LEU A 122 8.45 -9.16 18.31
N GLY A 123 7.90 -8.32 17.44
CA GLY A 123 6.46 -8.28 17.16
C GLY A 123 5.93 -9.62 16.65
N LEU A 124 6.68 -10.30 15.77
CA LEU A 124 6.31 -11.63 15.27
C LEU A 124 6.36 -12.69 16.37
N LEU A 125 7.41 -12.70 17.19
CA LEU A 125 7.48 -13.61 18.33
C LEU A 125 6.31 -13.40 19.30
N LEU A 126 6.02 -12.14 19.63
CA LEU A 126 4.88 -11.81 20.49
C LEU A 126 3.55 -12.27 19.86
N ALA A 127 3.35 -12.07 18.56
CA ALA A 127 2.14 -12.52 17.88
C ALA A 127 1.97 -14.04 17.87
N LEU A 128 3.05 -14.80 17.68
CA LEU A 128 3.03 -16.27 17.66
C LEU A 128 2.86 -16.89 19.06
N CYS A 129 3.35 -16.20 20.10
CA CYS A 129 3.19 -16.64 21.49
C CYS A 129 1.80 -16.30 22.08
N MET A 130 1.02 -15.43 21.42
CA MET A 130 -0.29 -15.03 21.92
C MET A 130 -1.37 -16.04 21.54
N PRO A 131 -2.15 -16.57 22.50
CA PRO A 131 -3.22 -17.52 22.21
C PRO A 131 -4.41 -16.86 21.50
N GLN A 132 -4.52 -15.53 21.57
CA GLN A 132 -5.59 -14.77 20.93
C GLN A 132 -5.03 -14.00 19.72
N PHE A 133 -5.52 -14.36 18.53
CA PHE A 133 -5.03 -13.80 17.26
C PHE A 133 -5.06 -12.27 17.22
N PHE A 134 -6.19 -11.65 17.59
CA PHE A 134 -6.33 -10.19 17.50
C PHE A 134 -5.36 -9.45 18.43
N MET A 135 -5.11 -9.99 19.62
CA MET A 135 -4.17 -9.41 20.58
C MET A 135 -2.74 -9.51 20.05
N GLY A 136 -2.36 -10.68 19.53
CA GLY A 136 -1.07 -10.89 18.87
C GLY A 136 -0.89 -9.96 17.66
N PHE A 137 -1.94 -9.76 16.86
CA PHE A 137 -1.92 -8.88 15.71
C PHE A 137 -1.78 -7.40 16.10
N ILE A 138 -2.47 -6.93 17.14
CA ILE A 138 -2.31 -5.57 17.66
C ILE A 138 -0.89 -5.36 18.18
N LEU A 139 -0.35 -6.32 18.94
CA LEU A 139 1.03 -6.25 19.43
C LEU A 139 2.05 -6.23 18.29
N LEU A 140 1.86 -7.04 17.26
CA LEU A 140 2.67 -7.00 16.05
C LEU A 140 2.60 -5.62 15.39
N ALA A 141 1.38 -5.11 15.17
CA ALA A 141 1.16 -3.82 14.54
C ALA A 141 1.78 -2.66 15.33
N LEU A 142 1.71 -2.68 16.66
CA LEU A 142 2.33 -1.66 17.51
C LEU A 142 3.85 -1.78 17.53
N THR A 143 4.37 -2.99 17.76
CA THR A 143 5.82 -3.21 17.87
C THR A 143 6.52 -2.89 16.56
N TYR A 144 5.94 -3.27 15.41
CA TYR A 144 6.47 -2.93 14.09
C TYR A 144 6.15 -1.47 13.68
N GLY A 145 4.90 -1.05 13.86
CA GLY A 145 4.40 0.22 13.36
C GLY A 145 4.96 1.44 14.08
N VAL A 146 5.22 1.36 15.39
CA VAL A 146 5.76 2.49 16.15
C VAL A 146 7.17 2.87 15.67
N PRO A 147 8.16 1.95 15.61
CA PRO A 147 9.48 2.28 15.08
C PRO A 147 9.46 2.69 13.61
N ALA A 148 8.65 2.04 12.77
CA ALA A 148 8.50 2.44 11.36
C ALA A 148 7.96 3.88 11.24
N GLY A 149 6.96 4.24 12.05
CA GLY A 149 6.42 5.60 12.10
C GLY A 149 7.43 6.63 12.59
N LEU A 150 8.19 6.31 13.64
CA LEU A 150 9.25 7.18 14.16
C LEU A 150 10.36 7.41 13.13
N TYR A 151 10.76 6.35 12.41
CA TYR A 151 11.71 6.47 11.30
C TYR A 151 11.21 7.40 10.21
N VAL A 152 9.95 7.21 9.78
CA VAL A 152 9.32 8.07 8.76
C VAL A 152 9.28 9.53 9.20
N ASN A 153 9.02 9.80 10.48
CA ASN A 153 9.05 11.16 11.01
C ASN A 153 10.46 11.78 10.90
N GLU A 154 11.51 11.07 11.35
CA GLU A 154 12.89 11.57 11.23
C GLU A 154 13.30 11.76 9.76
N ARG A 155 12.94 10.82 8.89
CA ARG A 155 13.17 10.90 7.45
C ARG A 155 12.51 12.14 6.85
N ASN A 156 11.22 12.36 7.14
CA ASN A 156 10.43 13.45 6.58
C ASN A 156 10.96 14.85 6.97
N ALA A 157 11.66 14.96 8.10
CA ALA A 157 12.33 16.18 8.51
C ALA A 157 13.56 16.52 7.65
N LYS A 158 14.17 15.52 7.01
CA LYS A 158 15.42 15.66 6.24
C LYS A 158 15.21 15.73 4.72
N VAL A 159 14.02 15.40 4.23
CA VAL A 159 13.70 15.41 2.80
C VAL A 159 12.82 16.61 2.41
N PRO A 160 12.97 17.14 1.17
CA PRO A 160 12.10 18.19 0.65
C PRO A 160 10.64 17.70 0.61
N GLN A 161 9.69 18.66 0.61
CA GLN A 161 8.25 18.35 0.71
C GLN A 161 7.74 17.37 -0.35
N SER A 162 8.32 17.40 -1.55
CA SER A 162 7.99 16.48 -2.66
C SER A 162 8.35 15.02 -2.40
N SER A 163 9.31 14.75 -1.51
CA SER A 163 9.82 13.40 -1.22
C SER A 163 9.37 12.86 0.15
N ARG A 164 8.49 13.57 0.86
CA ARG A 164 7.92 13.12 2.13
C ARG A 164 6.95 11.97 1.91
N VAL A 165 7.00 10.97 2.79
CA VAL A 165 6.15 9.77 2.76
C VAL A 165 5.16 9.81 3.92
N LEU A 166 4.02 9.12 3.80
CA LEU A 166 2.95 9.10 4.80
C LEU A 166 2.40 10.49 5.23
N THR A 167 2.58 11.53 4.41
CA THR A 167 1.88 12.80 4.60
C THR A 167 0.44 12.70 4.10
N PRO A 168 -0.50 13.53 4.61
CA PRO A 168 -1.88 13.53 4.13
C PRO A 168 -1.98 13.71 2.61
N ASP A 169 -1.13 14.56 2.04
CA ASP A 169 -1.11 14.81 0.59
C ASP A 169 -0.56 13.61 -0.20
N HIS A 170 0.47 12.93 0.32
CA HIS A 170 0.97 11.69 -0.27
C HIS A 170 -0.10 10.60 -0.21
N LEU A 171 -0.78 10.44 0.93
CA LEU A 171 -1.82 9.43 1.09
C LEU A 171 -3.02 9.70 0.19
N LYS A 172 -3.44 10.96 0.02
CA LYS A 172 -4.46 11.36 -0.96
C LYS A 172 -4.05 10.99 -2.38
N LYS A 173 -2.83 11.32 -2.80
CA LYS A 173 -2.30 10.97 -4.13
C LYS A 173 -2.29 9.46 -4.37
N VAL A 174 -1.81 8.69 -3.38
CA VAL A 174 -1.78 7.21 -3.45
C VAL A 174 -3.19 6.64 -3.48
N ALA A 175 -4.10 7.15 -2.66
CA ALA A 175 -5.50 6.73 -2.62
C ALA A 175 -6.19 6.99 -3.97
N ILE A 176 -6.10 8.21 -4.50
CA ILE A 176 -6.66 8.58 -5.82
C ILE A 176 -6.08 7.68 -6.91
N ARG A 177 -4.76 7.44 -6.92
CA ARG A 177 -4.11 6.57 -7.90
C ARG A 177 -4.58 5.12 -7.81
N ASN A 178 -4.74 4.58 -6.60
CA ASN A 178 -5.24 3.22 -6.40
C ASN A 178 -6.73 3.12 -6.76
N LEU A 179 -7.54 4.11 -6.41
CA LEU A 179 -8.97 4.16 -6.74
C LEU A 179 -9.18 4.28 -8.27
N ALA A 180 -8.33 5.04 -8.95
CA ALA A 180 -8.31 5.12 -10.41
C ALA A 180 -7.99 3.78 -11.08
N ARG A 181 -7.11 2.94 -10.47
CA ARG A 181 -6.83 1.57 -10.97
C ARG A 181 -8.01 0.63 -10.80
N VAL A 182 -8.88 0.89 -9.83
CA VAL A 182 -10.12 0.14 -9.57
C VAL A 182 -11.28 0.68 -10.43
N GLY A 183 -11.05 1.71 -11.25
CA GLY A 183 -12.03 2.25 -12.20
C GLY A 183 -12.83 3.46 -11.70
N ILE A 184 -12.59 3.92 -10.47
CA ILE A 184 -13.27 5.09 -9.90
C ILE A 184 -12.38 6.32 -10.11
N ARG A 185 -12.66 7.09 -11.15
CA ARG A 185 -11.99 8.38 -11.42
C ARG A 185 -12.66 9.49 -10.60
N ILE A 186 -12.28 9.63 -9.34
CA ILE A 186 -12.55 10.87 -8.59
C ILE A 186 -11.69 11.94 -9.23
N GLY A 187 -12.32 12.97 -9.81
CA GLY A 187 -11.65 14.11 -10.40
C GLY A 187 -10.61 14.66 -9.43
N SER A 188 -9.33 14.53 -9.82
CA SER A 188 -8.19 15.04 -9.07
C SER A 188 -8.37 16.54 -8.86
N ILE A 189 -8.76 16.95 -7.66
CA ILE A 189 -8.61 18.33 -7.21
C ILE A 189 -7.10 18.56 -7.04
N SER A 190 -6.50 19.17 -8.05
CA SER A 190 -5.33 20.04 -7.92
C SER A 190 -4.14 19.46 -7.15
N SER A 191 -3.59 18.33 -7.60
CA SER A 191 -2.20 18.03 -7.30
C SER A 191 -1.36 18.39 -8.51
N HIS A 192 -0.58 19.47 -8.36
CA HIS A 192 0.50 19.90 -9.26
C HIS A 192 1.25 18.69 -9.81
N ASP A 193 0.87 18.31 -11.02
CA ASP A 193 1.73 17.66 -12.00
C ASP A 193 1.67 18.57 -13.23
N GLY A 194 2.07 19.83 -13.00
CA GLY A 194 2.35 20.74 -14.09
C GLY A 194 3.54 20.17 -14.81
N SER A 195 3.26 19.48 -15.91
CA SER A 195 4.14 19.26 -17.06
C SER A 195 5.64 19.29 -16.71
N VAL A 196 6.19 18.08 -16.54
CA VAL A 196 7.63 17.79 -16.48
C VAL A 196 8.40 18.76 -17.38
N GLY A 197 9.01 19.76 -16.75
CA GLY A 197 9.71 20.86 -17.40
C GLY A 197 10.57 21.60 -16.37
N PRO A 198 11.45 22.51 -16.80
CA PRO A 198 12.36 23.23 -15.90
C PRO A 198 11.64 23.91 -14.73
N ASP A 199 12.26 23.96 -13.55
CA ASP A 199 11.72 24.57 -12.33
C ASP A 199 11.77 26.11 -12.42
N ILE A 200 10.92 26.66 -13.29
CA ILE A 200 10.75 28.09 -13.53
C ILE A 200 9.29 28.42 -13.22
N VAL A 201 9.06 29.51 -12.50
CA VAL A 201 7.72 29.99 -12.18
C VAL A 201 7.50 31.32 -12.87
N PHE A 202 6.48 31.40 -13.73
CA PHE A 202 6.07 32.66 -14.33
C PHE A 202 5.14 33.41 -13.37
N ILE A 203 5.54 34.63 -13.00
CA ILE A 203 4.75 35.51 -12.17
C ILE A 203 4.15 36.57 -13.08
N GLY A 204 2.84 36.46 -13.34
CA GLY A 204 2.13 37.50 -14.08
C GLY A 204 2.17 38.83 -13.33
N LYS A 205 2.61 39.89 -14.01
CA LYS A 205 2.51 41.25 -13.50
C LYS A 205 1.04 41.70 -13.59
N SER A 206 0.42 41.98 -12.45
CA SER A 206 -0.88 42.65 -12.38
C SER A 206 -0.66 44.16 -12.22
N GLU A 207 -1.63 44.96 -12.67
CA GLU A 207 -1.59 46.43 -12.57
C GLU A 207 -1.56 46.90 -11.09
N THR A 208 -2.08 46.07 -10.18
CA THR A 208 -2.12 46.30 -8.73
C THR A 208 -0.96 45.65 -7.96
N GLY A 209 0.00 44.99 -8.62
CA GLY A 209 1.18 44.38 -7.97
C GLY A 209 0.89 43.14 -7.11
N THR A 210 -0.37 42.83 -6.83
CA THR A 210 -0.80 41.58 -6.19
C THR A 210 -0.84 40.49 -7.26
N GLY A 211 0.04 39.49 -7.16
CA GLY A 211 0.07 38.35 -8.08
C GLY A 211 -1.31 37.72 -8.22
N ASP A 212 -1.82 37.68 -9.45
CA ASP A 212 -3.11 37.09 -9.75
C ASP A 212 -2.94 35.57 -9.93
N ASP A 213 -3.03 34.85 -8.81
CA ASP A 213 -2.91 33.39 -8.76
C ASP A 213 -3.94 32.68 -9.64
N GLY A 214 -5.11 33.30 -9.88
CA GLY A 214 -6.14 32.73 -10.75
C GLY A 214 -5.70 32.71 -12.21
N ARG A 215 -5.12 33.81 -12.68
CA ARG A 215 -4.63 33.94 -14.05
C ARG A 215 -3.38 33.10 -14.31
N ASN A 216 -2.46 33.02 -13.34
CA ASN A 216 -1.28 32.15 -13.46
C ASN A 216 -1.69 30.67 -13.66
N ARG A 217 -2.68 30.18 -12.90
CA ARG A 217 -3.20 28.81 -13.05
C ARG A 217 -3.85 28.55 -14.41
N GLN A 218 -4.53 29.55 -14.99
CA GLN A 218 -5.10 29.41 -16.33
C GLN A 218 -3.99 29.27 -17.39
N VAL A 219 -2.92 30.06 -17.24
CA VAL A 219 -1.78 30.07 -18.18
C VAL A 219 -0.95 28.79 -18.07
N GLU A 220 -0.81 28.21 -16.88
CA GLU A 220 -0.13 26.91 -16.66
C GLU A 220 -0.74 25.76 -17.47
N ASN A 221 -2.06 25.81 -17.74
CA ASN A 221 -2.76 24.80 -18.52
C ASN A 221 -2.73 25.07 -20.04
N SER A 222 -2.05 26.14 -20.48
CA SER A 222 -1.98 26.49 -21.90
C SER A 222 -0.93 25.67 -22.64
N LYS A 223 -1.17 25.41 -23.93
CA LYS A 223 -0.28 24.61 -24.79
C LYS A 223 1.13 25.20 -24.90
N GLY A 224 1.25 26.52 -24.88
CA GLY A 224 2.54 27.23 -25.02
C GLY A 224 3.33 27.36 -23.71
N PHE A 225 2.75 26.98 -22.56
CA PHE A 225 3.41 27.18 -21.27
C PHE A 225 4.71 26.39 -21.15
N LEU A 226 4.71 25.13 -21.57
CA LEU A 226 5.90 24.27 -21.49
C LEU A 226 7.01 24.77 -22.44
N ALA A 227 6.67 25.07 -23.69
CA ALA A 227 7.60 25.63 -24.67
C ALA A 227 8.24 26.94 -24.17
N ALA A 228 7.45 27.80 -23.51
CA ALA A 228 7.97 29.01 -22.89
C ALA A 228 8.94 28.70 -21.73
N LYS A 229 8.67 27.70 -20.89
CA LYS A 229 9.60 27.30 -19.81
C LYS A 229 10.92 26.79 -20.38
N GLU A 230 10.87 25.96 -21.41
CA GLU A 230 12.08 25.42 -22.06
C GLU A 230 12.91 26.53 -22.72
N LEU A 231 12.25 27.47 -23.40
CA LEU A 231 12.89 28.63 -23.99
C LEU A 231 13.58 29.53 -22.96
N ILE A 232 12.92 29.81 -21.83
CA ILE A 232 13.53 30.61 -20.76
C ILE A 232 14.65 29.85 -20.04
N TYR A 233 14.51 28.53 -19.91
CA TYR A 233 15.56 27.69 -19.35
C TYR A 233 16.81 27.67 -20.21
N ASP A 234 16.66 27.54 -21.53
CA ASP A 234 17.78 27.61 -22.48
C ASP A 234 18.44 29.00 -22.47
N ALA A 235 17.64 30.08 -22.40
CA ALA A 235 18.15 31.45 -22.22
C ALA A 235 19.01 31.58 -20.95
N LEU A 236 18.55 31.00 -19.83
CA LEU A 236 19.27 31.05 -18.55
C LEU A 236 20.58 30.26 -18.61
N LEU A 237 20.57 29.06 -19.20
CA LEU A 237 21.78 28.24 -19.37
C LEU A 237 22.85 28.96 -20.21
N ARG A 238 22.42 29.71 -21.24
CA ARG A 238 23.30 30.50 -22.11
C ARG A 238 23.63 31.88 -21.56
N ARG A 239 23.13 32.24 -20.38
CA ARG A 239 23.29 33.59 -19.77
C ARG A 239 22.85 34.72 -20.71
N CYS A 240 21.76 34.48 -21.43
CA CYS A 240 21.16 35.43 -22.33
C CYS A 240 20.60 36.64 -21.57
N THR A 241 20.81 37.86 -22.09
CA THR A 241 20.26 39.09 -21.48
C THR A 241 18.84 39.37 -21.97
N ASP A 242 18.58 39.14 -23.25
CA ASP A 242 17.33 39.50 -23.89
C ASP A 242 16.86 38.40 -24.84
N VAL A 243 15.57 38.07 -24.79
CA VAL A 243 14.93 37.14 -25.73
C VAL A 243 13.93 37.91 -26.58
N HIS A 244 14.13 37.88 -27.90
CA HIS A 244 13.30 38.54 -28.88
C HIS A 244 12.38 37.50 -29.53
N LEU A 245 11.07 37.76 -29.46
CA LEU A 245 10.03 36.99 -30.15
C LEU A 245 9.53 37.81 -31.33
N GLU A 246 9.78 37.36 -32.55
CA GLU A 246 9.45 38.04 -33.80
C GLU A 246 8.40 37.22 -34.56
N PRO A 247 7.10 37.54 -34.37
CA PRO A 247 6.05 36.87 -35.11
C PRO A 247 6.03 37.36 -36.57
N HIS A 248 6.19 36.44 -37.50
CA HIS A 248 5.87 36.63 -38.93
C HIS A 248 4.55 35.92 -39.26
N GLU A 249 4.06 36.08 -40.50
CA GLU A 249 2.75 35.57 -40.93
C GLU A 249 2.58 34.06 -40.67
N ASP A 250 3.62 33.26 -40.94
CA ASP A 250 3.56 31.78 -40.81
C ASP A 250 4.55 31.20 -39.79
N VAL A 251 5.53 31.97 -39.32
CA VAL A 251 6.65 31.46 -38.49
C VAL A 251 6.95 32.42 -37.34
N LEU A 252 7.21 31.87 -36.16
CA LEU A 252 7.75 32.61 -35.01
C LEU A 252 9.27 32.49 -35.04
N ASN A 253 9.97 33.61 -35.27
CA ASN A 253 11.42 33.65 -35.14
C ASN A 253 11.80 34.04 -33.72
N VAL A 254 12.72 33.30 -33.11
CA VAL A 254 13.20 33.57 -31.76
C VAL A 254 14.69 33.88 -31.84
N ARG A 255 15.09 35.03 -31.29
CA ARG A 255 16.49 35.45 -31.22
C ARG A 255 16.89 35.72 -29.78
N MET A 256 18.08 35.27 -29.41
CA MET A 256 18.65 35.43 -28.06
C MET A 256 19.89 36.33 -28.11
N ARG A 257 19.98 37.29 -27.18
CA ARG A 257 21.17 38.12 -26.99
C ARG A 257 22.12 37.49 -25.98
N ILE A 258 23.22 36.93 -26.46
CA ILE A 258 24.27 36.31 -25.64
C ILE A 258 25.50 37.21 -25.72
N ASP A 259 25.99 37.68 -24.58
CA ASP A 259 27.17 38.56 -24.48
C ASP A 259 27.11 39.79 -25.42
N GLY A 260 25.91 40.32 -25.67
CA GLY A 260 25.69 41.49 -26.52
C GLY A 260 25.49 41.22 -28.02
N VAL A 261 25.59 39.96 -28.46
CA VAL A 261 25.40 39.54 -29.87
C VAL A 261 24.10 38.74 -30.03
N MET A 262 23.42 38.92 -31.17
CA MET A 262 22.13 38.25 -31.45
C MET A 262 22.35 36.93 -32.18
N TYR A 263 21.82 35.84 -31.63
CA TYR A 263 21.82 34.51 -32.23
C TYR A 263 20.40 34.03 -32.53
N PRO A 264 20.13 33.49 -33.73
CA PRO A 264 18.85 32.83 -34.02
C PRO A 264 18.80 31.48 -33.28
N ILE A 265 17.63 31.13 -32.77
CA ILE A 265 17.37 29.83 -32.17
C ILE A 265 16.14 29.20 -32.81
N GLU A 266 16.13 27.87 -32.88
CA GLU A 266 15.00 27.12 -33.41
C GLU A 266 13.85 27.13 -32.39
N PRO A 267 12.60 27.45 -32.80
CA PRO A 267 11.44 27.39 -31.91
C PRO A 267 11.08 25.93 -31.57
N PHE A 268 10.55 25.72 -30.36
CA PHE A 268 10.13 24.41 -29.81
C PHE A 268 8.68 24.06 -30.17
#